data_AF-B4HFB2-F1
#
_entry.id   AF-B4HFB2-F1
#
_cell.length_a   1.000
_cell.length_b   1.000
_cell.length_c   1.000
_cell.angle_alpha   90.00
_cell.angle_beta   90.00
_cell.angle_gamma   90.00
#
_symmetry.space_group_name_H-M   'P 1'
#
loop_
_entity.id
_entity.type
_entity.pdbx_description
1 polymer ?
#
loop_
_entity_poly.entity_id
_entity_poly.type
_entity_poly.pdbx_seq_one_letter_code
_entity_poly.pdbx_strand_id
1 'polypeptide(L)'
;MWTHEAFSADIDEEGRIFARGAQDMKSVGTQCLGAIRLLKADGFQPKRTLYVTFVPDEEIGGIHGMAAFVETDFYKQMNVGFCLDEGGTSAFDVHHLFYAERIRWILKLKVAGTAGHGSLLLPDTAGVKLNYVLNKLMEFRESQIQRLKNDQSLSIGDVTTVNLSQLSGGVQSNVVPRFLRPYSTYV
;
A
#
# COMPACT_ATOMS: atom_id res chain seq x y z
N MET A 1 9.25 -9.31 -17.82
CA MET A 1 9.21 -10.79 -17.72
C MET A 1 10.34 -11.19 -16.81
N TRP A 2 10.21 -12.26 -16.01
CA TRP A 2 11.27 -12.69 -15.09
C TRP A 2 12.44 -13.32 -15.86
N THR A 3 13.69 -13.11 -15.39
CA THR A 3 14.90 -13.77 -15.92
C THR A 3 15.23 -15.08 -15.21
N HIS A 4 14.70 -15.28 -14.00
CA HIS A 4 14.76 -16.49 -13.18
C HIS A 4 13.35 -16.91 -12.80
N GLU A 5 13.12 -18.19 -12.53
CA GLU A 5 11.79 -18.64 -12.08
C GLU A 5 11.41 -17.97 -10.75
N ALA A 6 10.17 -17.48 -10.65
CA ALA A 6 9.79 -16.57 -9.56
C ALA A 6 9.90 -17.19 -8.15
N PHE A 7 9.96 -18.51 -8.03
CA PHE A 7 10.04 -19.21 -6.75
C PHE A 7 11.21 -20.20 -6.66
N SER A 8 12.20 -20.11 -7.56
CA SER A 8 13.36 -21.01 -7.54
C SER A 8 14.36 -20.68 -6.44
N ALA A 9 14.44 -19.40 -6.02
CA ALA A 9 15.49 -18.90 -5.15
C ALA A 9 16.89 -19.11 -5.74
N ASP A 10 17.01 -18.93 -7.07
CA ASP A 10 18.28 -19.02 -7.77
C ASP A 10 19.27 -18.00 -7.23
N ILE A 11 20.53 -18.42 -7.13
CA ILE A 11 21.65 -17.57 -6.73
C ILE A 11 22.57 -17.42 -7.94
N ASP A 12 22.89 -16.19 -8.30
CA ASP A 12 23.83 -15.93 -9.39
C ASP A 12 25.30 -15.95 -8.93
N GLU A 13 26.20 -15.72 -9.88
CA GLU A 13 27.65 -15.73 -9.65
C GLU A 13 28.11 -14.60 -8.70
N GLU A 14 27.34 -13.52 -8.57
CA GLU A 14 27.58 -12.44 -7.62
C GLU A 14 26.94 -12.67 -6.24
N GLY A 15 26.26 -13.80 -6.04
CA GLY A 15 25.62 -14.18 -4.78
C GLY A 15 24.26 -13.53 -4.52
N ARG A 16 23.63 -12.94 -5.55
CA ARG A 16 22.29 -12.33 -5.45
C ARG A 16 21.22 -13.41 -5.55
N ILE A 17 20.21 -13.33 -4.69
CA ILE A 17 19.09 -14.29 -4.64
C ILE A 17 17.91 -13.74 -5.46
N PHE A 18 17.43 -14.50 -6.44
CA PHE A 18 16.26 -14.17 -7.26
C PHE A 18 15.07 -15.02 -6.83
N ALA A 19 14.12 -14.41 -6.13
CA ALA A 19 12.83 -15.01 -5.82
C ALA A 19 11.79 -13.94 -5.44
N ARG A 20 10.51 -14.23 -5.68
CA ARG A 20 9.40 -13.47 -5.13
C ARG A 20 9.44 -13.56 -3.60
N GLY A 21 9.51 -12.38 -3.03
CA GLY A 21 9.60 -12.14 -1.60
C GLY A 21 10.97 -12.36 -0.99
N ALA A 22 12.03 -12.51 -1.80
CA ALA A 22 13.40 -12.43 -1.31
C ALA A 22 13.62 -11.09 -0.59
N GLN A 23 13.19 -9.97 -1.20
CA GLN A 23 13.24 -8.66 -0.58
C GLN A 23 12.09 -8.43 0.41
N ASP A 24 10.84 -8.45 -0.07
CA ASP A 24 9.61 -8.23 0.72
C ASP A 24 8.87 -9.56 1.00
N MET A 25 8.93 -10.08 2.22
CA MET A 25 9.85 -9.69 3.30
C MET A 25 10.57 -10.88 3.94
N LYS A 26 10.76 -11.96 3.16
CA LYS A 26 11.37 -13.21 3.68
C LYS A 26 12.81 -13.00 4.13
N SER A 27 13.55 -12.06 3.53
CA SER A 27 14.91 -11.72 3.98
C SER A 27 14.91 -11.20 5.43
N VAL A 28 14.07 -10.20 5.74
CA VAL A 28 13.96 -9.62 7.10
C VAL A 28 13.55 -10.69 8.11
N GLY A 29 12.54 -11.51 7.78
CA GLY A 29 12.14 -12.62 8.64
C GLY A 29 13.26 -13.63 8.91
N THR A 30 14.04 -13.97 7.88
CA THR A 30 15.19 -14.87 8.01
C THR A 30 16.31 -14.26 8.85
N GLN A 31 16.58 -12.96 8.68
CA GLN A 31 17.57 -12.23 9.48
C GLN A 31 17.17 -12.19 10.95
N CYS A 32 15.90 -11.92 11.28
CA CYS A 32 15.39 -11.97 12.65
C CYS A 32 15.59 -13.34 13.30
N LEU A 33 15.25 -14.43 12.59
CA LEU A 33 15.44 -15.80 13.08
C LEU A 33 16.92 -16.13 13.30
N GLY A 34 17.79 -15.70 12.37
CA GLY A 34 19.24 -15.85 12.49
C GLY A 34 19.82 -15.12 13.71
N ALA A 35 19.44 -13.86 13.91
CA ALA A 35 19.86 -13.06 15.05
C ALA A 35 19.42 -13.69 16.38
N ILE A 36 18.16 -14.13 16.48
CA ILE A 36 17.65 -14.79 17.69
C ILE A 36 18.39 -16.10 17.95
N ARG A 37 18.70 -16.88 16.91
CA ARG A 37 19.48 -18.11 17.05
C ARG A 37 20.87 -17.84 17.64
N LEU A 38 21.57 -16.83 17.13
CA LEU A 38 22.90 -16.44 17.62
C LEU A 38 22.83 -15.94 19.06
N LEU A 39 21.92 -15.00 19.37
CA LEU A 39 21.73 -14.48 20.73
C LEU A 39 21.45 -15.60 21.74
N LYS A 40 20.61 -16.58 21.38
CA LYS A 40 20.33 -17.73 22.24
C LYS A 40 21.55 -18.62 22.44
N ALA A 41 22.36 -18.84 21.40
CA ALA A 41 23.59 -19.63 21.49
C ALA A 41 24.63 -18.95 22.41
N ASP A 42 24.67 -17.61 22.39
CA ASP A 42 25.56 -16.79 23.23
C ASP A 42 25.05 -16.61 24.68
N GLY A 43 23.92 -17.23 25.02
CA GLY A 43 23.33 -17.15 26.36
C GLY A 43 22.71 -15.80 26.70
N PHE A 44 22.40 -14.96 25.70
CA PHE A 44 21.79 -13.66 25.90
C PHE A 44 20.43 -13.77 26.60
N GLN A 45 20.25 -12.97 27.65
CA GLN A 45 18.99 -12.87 28.41
C GLN A 45 18.38 -11.47 28.20
N PRO A 46 17.28 -11.34 27.45
CA PRO A 46 16.69 -10.04 27.20
C PRO A 46 16.04 -9.48 28.47
N LYS A 47 16.14 -8.17 28.68
CA LYS A 47 15.52 -7.47 29.83
C LYS A 47 13.98 -7.42 29.73
N ARG A 48 13.43 -7.69 28.55
CA ARG A 48 12.00 -7.67 28.23
C ARG A 48 11.66 -8.88 27.38
N THR A 49 10.40 -9.28 27.38
CA THR A 49 9.90 -10.33 26.48
C THR A 49 10.01 -9.88 25.03
N LEU A 50 10.59 -10.72 24.18
CA LEU A 50 10.62 -10.54 22.74
C LEU A 50 9.57 -11.44 22.11
N TYR A 51 8.63 -10.85 21.38
CA TYR A 51 7.69 -11.57 20.54
C TYR A 51 8.08 -11.38 19.07
N VAL A 52 7.98 -12.44 18.29
CA VAL A 52 8.16 -12.40 16.84
C VAL A 52 6.90 -12.98 16.20
N THR A 53 6.23 -12.18 15.40
CA THR A 53 4.96 -12.54 14.77
C THR A 53 5.11 -12.56 13.26
N PHE A 54 4.87 -13.72 12.66
CA PHE A 54 4.77 -13.88 11.21
C PHE A 54 3.28 -13.99 10.87
N VAL A 55 2.74 -12.95 10.26
CA VAL A 55 1.31 -12.86 9.92
C VAL A 55 1.12 -12.98 8.41
N PRO A 56 0.02 -13.58 7.95
CA PRO A 56 -0.31 -13.56 6.53
C PRO A 56 -0.88 -12.19 6.13
N ASP A 57 -1.12 -12.03 4.83
CA ASP A 57 -2.10 -11.08 4.29
C ASP A 57 -1.70 -9.60 4.23
N GLU A 58 -0.49 -9.21 4.66
CA GLU A 58 -0.01 -7.80 4.61
C GLU A 58 -0.23 -7.18 3.22
N GLU A 59 0.25 -7.85 2.18
CA GLU A 59 0.21 -7.41 0.78
C GLU A 59 -1.20 -7.14 0.23
N ILE A 60 -2.24 -7.66 0.89
CA ILE A 60 -3.65 -7.42 0.54
C ILE A 60 -4.45 -6.71 1.64
N GLY A 61 -3.77 -6.15 2.64
CA GLY A 61 -4.32 -5.23 3.64
C GLY A 61 -4.35 -5.75 5.07
N GLY A 62 -3.86 -6.96 5.33
CA GLY A 62 -3.66 -7.50 6.68
C GLY A 62 -4.94 -7.82 7.46
N ILE A 63 -6.11 -7.85 6.80
CA ILE A 63 -7.43 -7.99 7.43
C ILE A 63 -7.52 -9.31 8.21
N HIS A 64 -7.07 -10.41 7.61
CA HIS A 64 -7.12 -11.73 8.24
C HIS A 64 -5.82 -12.09 9.00
N GLY A 65 -4.77 -11.27 8.85
CA GLY A 65 -3.52 -11.40 9.57
C GLY A 65 -3.50 -10.53 10.82
N MET A 66 -2.71 -9.45 10.78
CA MET A 66 -2.47 -8.61 11.95
C MET A 66 -3.75 -7.96 12.49
N ALA A 67 -4.65 -7.48 11.63
CA ALA A 67 -5.88 -6.81 12.06
C ALA A 67 -6.80 -7.73 12.87
N ALA A 68 -6.88 -9.02 12.51
CA ALA A 68 -7.61 -10.00 13.31
C ALA A 68 -6.86 -10.38 14.60
N PHE A 69 -5.52 -10.47 14.54
CA PHE A 69 -4.70 -10.88 15.67
C PHE A 69 -4.73 -9.88 16.83
N VAL A 70 -4.68 -8.57 16.53
CA VAL A 70 -4.67 -7.52 17.57
C VAL A 70 -5.94 -7.49 18.44
N GLU A 71 -7.05 -8.02 17.92
CA GLU A 71 -8.33 -8.09 18.64
C GLU A 71 -8.38 -9.25 19.65
N THR A 72 -7.46 -10.21 19.55
CA THR A 72 -7.45 -11.41 20.40
C THR A 72 -7.03 -11.09 21.85
N ASP A 73 -7.53 -11.89 22.80
CA ASP A 73 -7.09 -11.79 24.21
C ASP A 73 -5.61 -12.13 24.38
N PHE A 74 -5.07 -13.00 23.51
CA PHE A 74 -3.65 -13.33 23.50
C PHE A 74 -2.80 -12.08 23.20
N TYR A 75 -3.12 -11.32 22.16
CA TYR A 75 -2.40 -10.09 21.83
C TYR A 75 -2.48 -9.06 22.97
N LYS A 76 -3.67 -8.88 23.56
CA LYS A 76 -3.86 -7.97 24.70
C LYS A 76 -3.00 -8.37 25.90
N GLN A 77 -2.84 -9.68 26.15
CA GLN A 77 -1.98 -10.19 27.23
C GLN A 77 -0.47 -10.06 26.95
N MET A 78 -0.05 -9.94 25.68
CA MET A 78 1.36 -9.73 25.33
C MET A 78 1.91 -8.43 25.91
N ASN A 79 1.06 -7.43 26.19
CA ASN A 79 1.42 -6.13 26.76
C ASN A 79 2.60 -5.47 26.00
N VAL A 80 2.44 -5.36 24.68
CA VAL A 80 3.48 -4.87 23.76
C VAL A 80 3.73 -3.38 24.00
N GLY A 81 4.99 -3.02 24.29
CA GLY A 81 5.39 -1.63 24.52
C GLY A 81 5.76 -0.87 23.25
N PHE A 82 6.36 -1.55 22.28
CA PHE A 82 6.64 -1.05 20.93
C PHE A 82 6.84 -2.25 19.98
N CYS A 83 6.72 -2.01 18.68
CA CYS A 83 7.01 -2.99 17.64
C CYS A 83 8.04 -2.44 16.66
N LEU A 84 8.73 -3.35 15.97
CA LEU A 84 9.50 -3.07 14.77
C LEU A 84 8.78 -3.79 13.63
N ASP A 85 8.59 -3.10 12.52
CA ASP A 85 7.91 -3.62 11.33
C ASP A 85 8.90 -3.89 10.18
N GLU A 86 8.42 -4.27 8.99
CA GLU A 86 9.21 -4.59 7.79
C GLU A 86 10.33 -3.57 7.51
N GLY A 87 10.03 -2.29 7.70
CA GLY A 87 10.95 -1.20 7.42
C GLY A 87 11.12 -0.98 5.93
N GLY A 88 12.34 -0.72 5.48
CA GLY A 88 12.62 -0.49 4.07
C GLY A 88 14.06 -0.84 3.70
N THR A 89 14.28 -1.20 2.44
CA THR A 89 15.60 -1.53 1.94
C THR A 89 16.44 -0.31 1.62
N SER A 90 17.76 -0.43 1.77
CA SER A 90 18.73 0.58 1.35
C SER A 90 19.68 -0.01 0.30
N ALA A 91 20.02 0.79 -0.71
CA ALA A 91 21.08 0.47 -1.68
C ALA A 91 22.49 0.75 -1.12
N PHE A 92 22.57 1.40 0.04
CA PHE A 92 23.81 1.77 0.72
C PHE A 92 23.85 1.16 2.12
N ASP A 93 25.02 1.20 2.75
CA ASP A 93 25.22 0.74 4.13
C ASP A 93 24.65 1.75 5.15
N VAL A 94 23.34 1.98 5.07
CA VAL A 94 22.57 2.83 5.97
C VAL A 94 21.26 2.14 6.32
N HIS A 95 20.84 2.26 7.58
CA HIS A 95 19.56 1.76 8.04
C HIS A 95 18.55 2.90 8.12
N HIS A 96 17.46 2.77 7.38
CA HIS A 96 16.36 3.72 7.47
C HIS A 96 15.49 3.39 8.69
N LEU A 97 15.28 4.40 9.54
CA LEU A 97 14.34 4.31 10.65
C LEU A 97 13.09 5.13 10.31
N PHE A 98 11.96 4.44 10.22
CA PHE A 98 10.65 5.04 10.01
C PHE A 98 9.87 5.00 11.33
N TYR A 99 9.22 6.10 11.68
CA TYR A 99 8.42 6.22 12.90
C TYR A 99 6.91 6.34 12.62
N ALA A 100 6.53 6.40 11.34
CA ALA A 100 5.15 6.54 10.91
C ALA A 100 4.99 6.03 9.47
N GLU A 101 3.77 5.60 9.15
CA GLU A 101 3.33 5.30 7.79
C GLU A 101 2.12 6.20 7.44
N ARG A 102 1.90 6.38 6.14
CA ARG A 102 0.72 7.06 5.63
C ARG A 102 -0.48 6.11 5.57
N ILE A 103 -1.66 6.64 5.84
CA ILE A 103 -2.88 5.84 5.81
C ILE A 103 -3.40 5.78 4.37
N ARG A 104 -3.49 4.58 3.80
CA ARG A 104 -4.12 4.34 2.50
C ARG A 104 -5.65 4.37 2.62
N TRP A 105 -6.30 5.16 1.78
CA TRP A 105 -7.74 5.20 1.60
C TRP A 105 -8.10 4.87 0.15
N ILE A 106 -9.08 3.97 -0.02
CA ILE A 106 -9.58 3.59 -1.35
C ILE A 106 -10.99 4.14 -1.51
N LEU A 107 -11.17 5.13 -2.38
CA LEU A 107 -12.48 5.69 -2.70
C LEU A 107 -13.03 5.03 -3.96
N LYS A 108 -14.12 4.28 -3.79
CA LYS A 108 -14.88 3.67 -4.89
C LYS A 108 -16.17 4.46 -5.07
N LEU A 109 -16.27 5.23 -6.15
CA LEU A 109 -17.47 6.01 -6.43
C LEU A 109 -18.33 5.31 -7.49
N LYS A 110 -19.64 5.54 -7.41
CA LYS A 110 -20.59 5.15 -8.45
C LYS A 110 -21.38 6.39 -8.85
N VAL A 111 -21.07 6.94 -10.01
CA VAL A 111 -21.71 8.14 -10.55
C VAL A 111 -22.86 7.69 -11.45
N ALA A 112 -24.08 8.07 -11.10
CA ALA A 112 -25.29 7.75 -11.85
C ALA A 112 -25.82 8.96 -12.62
N GLY A 113 -26.31 8.73 -13.83
CA GLY A 113 -26.94 9.78 -14.63
C GLY A 113 -27.83 9.24 -15.73
N THR A 114 -28.37 10.18 -16.52
CA THR A 114 -29.26 9.89 -17.64
C THR A 114 -28.53 9.08 -18.72
N ALA A 115 -29.15 7.99 -19.15
CA ALA A 115 -28.67 7.12 -20.23
C ALA A 115 -29.55 7.25 -21.47
N GLY A 116 -28.98 6.95 -22.63
CA GLY A 116 -29.71 6.96 -23.90
C GLY A 116 -28.78 6.93 -25.10
N HIS A 117 -29.30 7.26 -26.28
CA HIS A 117 -28.51 7.22 -27.51
C HIS A 117 -27.42 8.30 -27.50
N GLY A 118 -26.20 7.94 -27.91
CA GLY A 118 -25.01 8.79 -27.88
C GLY A 118 -25.08 10.03 -28.78
N SER A 119 -26.02 10.05 -29.73
CA SER A 119 -26.27 11.23 -30.58
C SER A 119 -27.17 12.29 -29.91
N LEU A 120 -27.66 12.04 -28.69
CA LEU A 120 -28.55 12.94 -27.98
C LEU A 120 -27.78 13.72 -26.90
N LEU A 121 -28.07 15.01 -26.77
CA LEU A 121 -27.53 15.87 -25.72
C LEU A 121 -28.39 15.79 -24.46
N LEU A 122 -28.36 14.62 -23.81
CA LEU A 122 -29.15 14.37 -22.59
C LEU A 122 -28.60 15.20 -21.43
N PRO A 123 -29.47 15.83 -20.61
CA PRO A 123 -29.03 16.47 -19.37
C PRO A 123 -28.68 15.43 -18.31
N ASP A 124 -27.89 15.83 -17.31
CA ASP A 124 -27.63 15.03 -16.10
C ASP A 124 -26.95 13.67 -16.34
N THR A 125 -26.10 13.57 -17.37
CA THR A 125 -25.39 12.31 -17.67
C THR A 125 -24.34 11.98 -16.62
N ALA A 126 -24.01 10.69 -16.49
CA ALA A 126 -22.96 10.23 -15.58
C ALA A 126 -21.60 10.88 -15.91
N GLY A 127 -21.34 11.17 -17.19
CA GLY A 127 -20.11 11.83 -17.65
C GLY A 127 -19.99 13.27 -17.16
N VAL A 128 -21.06 14.06 -17.24
CA VAL A 128 -21.07 15.46 -16.76
C VAL A 128 -20.83 15.52 -15.26
N LYS A 129 -21.51 14.67 -14.49
CA LYS A 129 -21.31 14.58 -13.03
C LYS A 129 -19.91 14.09 -12.67
N LEU A 130 -19.40 13.08 -13.38
CA LEU A 130 -18.06 12.57 -13.14
C LEU A 130 -17.01 13.64 -13.40
N ASN A 131 -17.16 14.43 -14.47
CA ASN A 131 -16.27 15.55 -14.78
C ASN A 131 -16.18 16.54 -13.61
N TYR A 132 -17.32 16.91 -13.01
CA TYR A 132 -17.32 17.77 -11.82
C TYR A 132 -16.53 17.16 -10.66
N VAL A 133 -16.77 15.89 -10.34
CA VAL A 133 -16.07 15.20 -9.24
C VAL A 133 -14.57 15.09 -9.52
N LEU A 134 -14.18 14.66 -10.73
CA LEU A 134 -12.78 14.54 -11.11
C LEU A 134 -12.05 15.88 -11.06
N ASN A 135 -12.69 16.96 -11.50
CA ASN A 135 -12.11 18.30 -11.39
C ASN A 135 -11.81 18.66 -9.94
N LYS A 136 -12.73 18.40 -9.00
CA LYS A 136 -12.46 18.62 -7.56
C LYS A 136 -11.33 17.77 -7.02
N LEU A 137 -11.20 16.52 -7.46
CA LEU A 137 -10.08 15.66 -7.08
C LEU A 137 -8.75 16.17 -7.63
N MET A 138 -8.73 16.62 -8.87
CA MET A 138 -7.52 17.15 -9.51
C MET A 138 -7.13 18.53 -8.96
N GLU A 139 -8.09 19.40 -8.65
CA GLU A 139 -7.86 20.67 -7.93
C GLU A 139 -7.19 20.40 -6.57
N PHE A 140 -7.70 19.43 -5.79
CA PHE A 140 -7.08 19.06 -4.53
C PHE A 140 -5.67 18.49 -4.73
N ARG A 141 -5.48 17.57 -5.68
CA ARG A 141 -4.16 17.01 -6.02
C ARG A 141 -3.17 18.11 -6.38
N GLU A 142 -3.57 19.08 -7.20
CA GLU A 142 -2.71 20.20 -7.57
C GLU A 142 -2.35 21.05 -6.36
N SER A 143 -3.29 21.29 -5.42
CA SER A 143 -2.98 22.01 -4.18
C SER A 143 -1.89 21.32 -3.35
N GLN A 144 -1.86 19.97 -3.32
CA GLN A 144 -0.84 19.20 -2.62
C GLN A 144 0.52 19.24 -3.34
N ILE A 145 0.51 19.24 -4.68
CA ILE A 145 1.73 19.44 -5.49
C ILE A 145 2.32 20.82 -5.25
N GLN A 146 1.49 21.85 -5.26
CA GLN A 146 1.94 23.22 -5.02
C GLN A 146 2.46 23.39 -3.60
N ARG A 147 1.82 22.76 -2.60
CA ARG A 147 2.32 22.75 -1.23
C ARG A 147 3.73 22.16 -1.13
N LEU A 148 3.99 21.03 -1.80
CA LEU A 148 5.33 20.41 -1.84
C LEU A 148 6.36 21.26 -2.61
N LYS A 149 5.96 21.95 -3.68
CA LYS A 149 6.86 22.84 -4.45
C LYS A 149 7.22 24.11 -3.70
N ASN A 150 6.27 24.68 -2.95
CA ASN A 150 6.41 25.98 -2.32
C ASN A 150 7.09 25.91 -0.95
N ASP A 151 7.16 24.72 -0.33
CA ASP A 151 7.80 24.50 0.96
C ASP A 151 8.82 23.36 0.86
N GLN A 152 10.10 23.74 0.77
CA GLN A 152 11.23 22.80 0.67
C GLN A 152 11.48 22.00 1.96
N SER A 153 10.82 22.36 3.08
CA SER A 153 10.91 21.57 4.31
C SER A 153 10.01 20.33 4.28
N LEU A 154 9.05 20.28 3.36
CA LEU A 154 8.14 19.16 3.21
C LEU A 154 8.74 18.04 2.35
N SER A 155 8.45 16.82 2.74
CA SER A 155 8.68 15.62 1.95
C SER A 155 7.36 15.12 1.34
N ILE A 156 7.43 14.09 0.50
CA ILE A 156 6.24 13.41 -0.03
C ILE A 156 5.38 12.79 1.08
N GLY A 157 5.97 12.53 2.26
CA GLY A 157 5.26 12.02 3.43
C GLY A 157 4.30 13.03 4.07
N ASP A 158 4.52 14.34 3.83
CA ASP A 158 3.84 15.43 4.53
C ASP A 158 2.61 15.98 3.76
N VAL A 159 2.31 15.38 2.60
CA VAL A 159 1.20 15.76 1.73
C VAL A 159 0.31 14.56 1.42
N THR A 160 -0.97 14.82 1.16
CA THR A 160 -1.89 13.77 0.71
C THR A 160 -1.72 13.56 -0.79
N THR A 161 -1.46 12.32 -1.23
CA THR A 161 -1.45 11.98 -2.66
C THR A 161 -2.79 11.44 -3.07
N VAL A 162 -3.31 11.91 -4.20
CA VAL A 162 -4.58 11.45 -4.76
C VAL A 162 -4.37 11.06 -6.21
N ASN A 163 -4.77 9.86 -6.58
CA ASN A 163 -4.64 9.37 -7.96
C ASN A 163 -5.90 8.62 -8.40
N LEU A 164 -6.37 8.90 -9.62
CA LEU A 164 -7.38 8.08 -10.30
C LEU A 164 -6.68 6.86 -10.89
N SER A 165 -6.93 5.69 -10.31
CA SER A 165 -6.25 4.44 -10.70
C SER A 165 -7.05 3.60 -11.67
N GLN A 166 -8.39 3.66 -11.62
CA GLN A 166 -9.25 2.98 -12.59
C GLN A 166 -10.49 3.81 -12.92
N LEU A 167 -11.00 3.66 -14.14
CA LEU A 167 -12.27 4.22 -14.57
C LEU A 167 -13.00 3.20 -15.46
N SER A 168 -14.25 2.91 -15.15
CA SER A 168 -15.06 1.95 -15.90
C SER A 168 -16.51 2.39 -16.08
N GLY A 169 -17.16 1.92 -17.15
CA GLY A 169 -18.58 2.14 -17.44
C GLY A 169 -18.86 2.11 -18.95
N GLY A 170 -20.14 2.21 -19.32
CA GLY A 170 -20.58 2.01 -20.71
C GLY A 170 -20.84 0.55 -21.05
N VAL A 171 -21.59 0.36 -22.13
CA VAL A 171 -21.95 -0.98 -22.67
C VAL A 171 -21.71 -1.08 -24.17
N GLN A 172 -21.86 0.03 -24.90
CA GLN A 172 -21.67 0.13 -26.35
C GLN A 172 -21.18 1.54 -26.69
N SER A 173 -20.52 1.70 -27.83
CA SER A 173 -19.93 2.97 -28.27
C SER A 173 -20.98 4.06 -28.57
N ASN A 174 -22.21 3.69 -28.91
CA ASN A 174 -23.30 4.61 -29.24
C ASN A 174 -24.31 4.82 -28.10
N VAL A 175 -23.96 4.47 -26.86
CA VAL A 175 -24.86 4.58 -25.69
C VAL A 175 -24.22 5.44 -24.60
N VAL A 176 -24.93 6.49 -24.18
CA VAL A 176 -24.58 7.26 -22.99
C VAL A 176 -24.77 6.38 -21.75
N PRO A 177 -23.75 6.19 -20.90
CA PRO A 177 -23.81 5.25 -19.79
C PRO A 177 -24.71 5.74 -18.65
N ARG A 178 -25.48 4.81 -18.06
CA ARG A 178 -26.22 5.05 -16.81
C ARG A 178 -25.31 5.22 -15.61
N PHE A 179 -24.17 4.52 -15.60
CA PHE A 179 -23.23 4.53 -14.50
C PHE A 179 -21.79 4.62 -14.99
N LEU A 180 -20.99 5.42 -14.28
CA LEU A 180 -19.53 5.40 -14.32
C LEU A 180 -19.00 5.07 -12.93
N ARG A 181 -17.91 4.31 -12.86
CA ARG A 181 -17.27 3.87 -11.62
C ARG A 181 -15.78 4.23 -11.66
N PRO A 182 -15.40 5.42 -11.16
CA PRO A 182 -14.00 5.72 -10.91
C PRO A 182 -13.55 5.06 -9.60
N TYR A 183 -12.29 4.66 -9.60
CA TYR A 183 -11.57 4.13 -8.45
C TYR A 183 -10.38 5.04 -8.23
N SER A 184 -10.33 5.66 -7.06
CA SER A 184 -9.25 6.57 -6.69
C SER A 184 -8.59 6.09 -5.40
N THR A 185 -7.27 6.14 -5.38
CA THR A 185 -6.46 5.84 -4.20
C THR A 185 -5.94 7.15 -3.62
N TYR A 186 -6.11 7.30 -2.32
CA TYR A 186 -5.57 8.37 -1.51
C TYR A 186 -4.57 7.74 -0.56
N VAL A 187 -3.43 8.37 -0.40
CA VAL A 187 -2.41 7.99 0.58
C VAL A 187 -1.96 9.27 1.24
#